data_AF-A0A7Y7LCF7-F1
#
_entry.id   AF-A0A7Y7LCF7-F1
#
_cell.length_a   1.000
_cell.length_b   1.000
_cell.length_c   1.000
_cell.angle_alpha   90.00
_cell.angle_beta   90.00
_cell.angle_gamma   90.00
#
_symmetry.space_group_name_H-M   'P 1'
#
loop_
_entity.id
_entity.type
_entity.pdbx_description
1 polymer ?
#
loop_
_entity_poly.entity_id
_entity_poly.type
_entity_poly.pdbx_seq_one_letter_code
_entity_poly.pdbx_strand_id
1 'polypeptide(L)'
;MEYTMHDAIRALLEGEDFLEFTYFKENEDLSPYHKYIRGLCEMLGEKRRPFELYSPGMILLDIIPEDPEPYIVALLLEKLTSGGDDRIVILKILAKVSIPESMDITPILDLLDDYYYKFTAVLALNGTHHEVAEQRVLEILREESFPSIEKIQIFCSTLAAIGSLRSLPVLMATRVDYDDDSIKQYFQDAIQSICRRAGVPEELMDRIESPGFWKLNWQGTPESFAGFIEFISLFMVSGNNKPGDMVNRIAEIFMKEMEVDISPYASFEALRLCASGDNLMEGLQHMQENLECELLLNAITETTGVLPSTETMAKDLYFDLVNDYLMTRLRRYFEFNG
;
A
#
# COMPACT_ATOMS: atom_id res chain seq x y z
N MET A 1 40.52 30.29 15.94
CA MET A 1 40.55 29.59 14.65
C MET A 1 39.11 29.21 14.40
N GLU A 2 38.49 29.65 13.30
CA GLU A 2 37.12 29.23 13.01
C GLU A 2 37.19 27.81 12.47
N TYR A 3 36.73 26.84 13.25
CA TYR A 3 36.65 25.46 12.78
C TYR A 3 35.46 25.30 11.85
N THR A 4 35.62 24.45 10.84
CA THR A 4 34.61 24.19 9.82
C THR A 4 33.97 22.83 10.01
N MET A 5 32.83 22.60 9.35
CA MET A 5 32.18 21.29 9.37
C MET A 5 33.06 20.20 8.73
N HIS A 6 34.00 20.58 7.85
CA HIS A 6 35.05 19.69 7.34
C HIS A 6 35.98 19.17 8.45
N ASP A 7 36.35 20.03 9.39
CA ASP A 7 37.23 19.69 10.50
C ASP A 7 36.51 18.77 11.48
N ALA A 8 35.24 19.07 11.78
CA ALA A 8 34.38 18.24 12.63
C ALA A 8 34.18 16.83 12.05
N ILE A 9 33.84 16.71 10.76
CA ILE A 9 33.67 15.40 10.10
C ILE A 9 34.98 14.63 10.06
N ARG A 10 36.11 15.29 9.81
CA ARG A 10 37.42 14.62 9.80
C ARG A 10 37.78 14.08 11.17
N ALA A 11 37.66 14.90 12.22
CA ALA A 11 37.92 14.49 13.59
C ALA A 11 37.02 13.30 14.00
N LEU A 12 35.74 13.33 13.59
CA LEU A 12 34.81 12.22 13.81
C LEU A 12 35.31 10.91 13.17
N LEU A 13 35.68 10.96 11.89
CA LEU A 13 36.17 9.79 11.13
C LEU A 13 37.52 9.27 11.64
N GLU A 14 38.36 10.14 12.18
CA GLU A 14 39.68 9.79 12.74
C GLU A 14 39.58 9.26 14.18
N GLY A 15 38.38 9.26 14.78
CA GLY A 15 38.20 8.84 16.16
C GLY A 15 38.74 9.88 17.16
N GLU A 16 38.78 11.15 16.80
CA GLU A 16 39.19 12.26 17.67
C GLU A 16 37.97 12.94 18.31
N ASP A 17 38.18 13.60 19.46
CA ASP A 17 37.15 14.38 20.12
C ASP A 17 37.10 15.78 19.51
N PHE A 18 35.92 16.19 19.03
CA PHE A 18 35.70 17.54 18.53
C PHE A 18 34.75 18.28 19.48
N LEU A 19 35.29 19.24 20.24
CA LEU A 19 34.57 19.91 21.33
C LEU A 19 33.86 21.20 20.90
N GLU A 20 34.05 21.64 19.66
CA GLU A 20 33.41 22.85 19.16
C GLU A 20 32.10 22.55 18.44
N PHE A 21 31.08 23.38 18.68
CA PHE A 21 29.79 23.26 18.01
C PHE A 21 29.82 24.01 16.67
N THR A 22 29.58 23.29 15.59
CA THR A 22 29.59 23.73 14.20
C THR A 22 28.37 23.14 13.50
N TYR A 23 27.86 23.84 12.49
CA TYR A 23 26.67 23.43 11.74
C TYR A 23 26.83 23.86 10.28
N PHE A 24 26.14 23.18 9.38
CA PHE A 24 26.02 23.61 7.98
C PHE A 24 25.27 24.93 7.91
N LYS A 25 25.81 25.91 7.18
CA LYS A 25 25.14 27.20 6.99
C LYS A 25 23.91 27.02 6.11
N GLU A 26 22.92 27.89 6.30
CA GLU A 26 21.74 27.93 5.44
C GLU A 26 22.18 28.17 3.98
N ASN A 27 21.73 27.30 3.06
CA ASN A 27 22.11 27.31 1.63
C ASN A 27 23.61 27.08 1.35
N GLU A 28 24.34 26.44 2.25
CA GLU A 28 25.71 25.99 1.98
C GLU A 28 25.71 24.93 0.86
N ASP A 29 26.69 25.00 -0.05
CA ASP A 29 26.94 23.92 -1.02
C ASP A 29 27.51 22.70 -0.30
N LEU A 30 26.75 21.61 -0.28
CA LEU A 30 27.12 20.39 0.44
C LEU A 30 27.96 19.42 -0.39
N SER A 31 28.13 19.67 -1.69
CA SER A 31 28.90 18.83 -2.61
C SER A 31 30.34 18.51 -2.13
N PRO A 32 31.08 19.45 -1.50
CA PRO A 32 32.43 19.18 -0.98
C PRO A 32 32.47 18.11 0.12
N TYR A 33 31.34 17.84 0.79
CA TYR A 33 31.24 16.86 1.87
C TYR A 33 30.93 15.44 1.38
N HIS A 34 30.53 15.27 0.11
CA HIS A 34 30.16 13.95 -0.43
C HIS A 34 31.29 12.90 -0.31
N LYS A 35 32.54 13.35 -0.35
CA LYS A 35 33.73 12.48 -0.15
C LYS A 35 33.76 11.76 1.21
N TYR A 36 33.02 12.24 2.21
CA TYR A 36 32.96 11.64 3.55
C TYR A 36 31.82 10.63 3.71
N ILE A 37 30.86 10.58 2.79
CA ILE A 37 29.63 9.77 2.92
C ILE A 37 29.98 8.32 3.23
N ARG A 38 30.93 7.73 2.49
CA ARG A 38 31.35 6.35 2.72
C ARG A 38 31.79 6.10 4.16
N GLY A 39 32.73 6.91 4.66
CA GLY A 39 33.27 6.74 6.01
C GLY A 39 32.18 6.92 7.07
N LEU A 40 31.29 7.89 6.87
CA LEU A 40 30.16 8.12 7.77
C LEU A 40 29.17 6.94 7.76
N CYS A 41 28.92 6.31 6.60
CA CYS A 41 28.10 5.11 6.50
C CYS A 41 28.74 3.91 7.22
N GLU A 42 30.06 3.74 7.10
CA GLU A 42 30.80 2.66 7.76
C GLU A 42 30.70 2.77 9.29
N MET A 43 30.68 3.99 9.85
CA MET A 43 30.50 4.27 11.28
C MET A 43 29.08 4.02 11.83
N LEU A 44 28.07 3.87 10.97
CA LEU A 44 26.69 3.66 11.44
C LEU A 44 26.57 2.35 12.23
N GLY A 45 25.79 2.39 13.32
CA GLY A 45 25.60 1.23 14.19
C GLY A 45 26.80 0.89 15.09
N GLU A 46 27.90 1.65 15.00
CA GLU A 46 28.98 1.55 15.98
C GLU A 46 28.56 2.20 17.31
N LYS A 47 29.09 1.67 18.42
CA LYS A 47 28.79 2.22 19.74
C LYS A 47 29.40 3.62 19.86
N ARG A 48 28.53 4.63 19.93
CA ARG A 48 28.94 6.03 20.09
C ARG A 48 29.80 6.25 21.32
N ARG A 49 30.76 7.17 21.18
CA ARG A 49 31.64 7.55 22.28
C ARG A 49 30.90 8.46 23.25
N PRO A 50 31.20 8.39 24.57
CA PRO A 50 30.70 9.37 25.51
C PRO A 50 31.07 10.79 25.04
N PHE A 51 30.12 11.73 25.09
CA PHE A 51 30.31 13.15 24.74
C PHE A 51 30.53 13.46 23.25
N GLU A 52 30.29 12.49 22.37
CA GLU A 52 30.27 12.72 20.93
C GLU A 52 29.14 13.69 20.55
N LEU A 53 29.51 14.89 20.09
CA LEU A 53 28.56 15.96 19.77
C LEU A 53 27.79 15.71 18.45
N TYR A 54 28.37 14.94 17.53
CA TYR A 54 27.82 14.71 16.21
C TYR A 54 27.43 13.25 16.00
N SER A 55 26.25 13.06 15.41
CA SER A 55 25.83 11.75 14.92
C SER A 55 26.24 11.60 13.45
N PRO A 56 26.97 10.53 13.07
CA PRO A 56 27.26 10.24 11.66
C PRO A 56 25.99 10.21 10.81
N GLY A 57 24.91 9.61 11.32
CA GLY A 57 23.62 9.55 10.65
C GLY A 57 22.97 10.92 10.45
N MET A 58 23.11 11.85 11.41
CA MET A 58 22.54 13.19 11.24
C MET A 58 23.30 13.99 10.19
N ILE A 59 24.64 13.87 10.17
CA ILE A 59 25.46 14.50 9.12
C ILE A 59 25.09 13.92 7.75
N LEU A 60 24.97 12.60 7.64
CA LEU A 60 24.56 11.93 6.40
C LEU A 60 23.20 12.40 5.89
N LEU A 61 22.24 12.60 6.79
CA LEU A 61 20.89 13.06 6.42
C LEU A 61 20.89 14.43 5.72
N ASP A 62 21.90 15.26 5.98
CA ASP A 62 22.07 16.57 5.38
C ASP A 62 22.87 16.50 4.06
N ILE A 63 23.94 15.70 4.00
CA ILE A 63 24.90 15.74 2.88
C ILE A 63 24.68 14.66 1.81
N ILE A 64 23.83 13.66 2.03
CA ILE A 64 23.66 12.58 1.05
C ILE A 64 22.90 13.10 -0.19
N PRO A 65 23.41 12.86 -1.42
CA PRO A 65 22.67 13.22 -2.63
C PRO A 65 21.49 12.28 -2.85
N GLU A 66 20.51 12.71 -3.65
CA GLU A 66 19.32 11.90 -4.00
C GLU A 66 19.67 10.64 -4.80
N ASP A 67 20.75 10.66 -5.59
CA ASP A 67 21.25 9.53 -6.38
C ASP A 67 22.69 9.17 -5.95
N PRO A 68 22.87 8.56 -4.77
CA PRO A 68 24.18 8.16 -4.30
C PRO A 68 24.67 6.92 -5.06
N GLU A 69 25.98 6.67 -5.00
CA GLU A 69 26.53 5.46 -5.61
C GLU A 69 25.89 4.18 -5.04
N PRO A 70 25.57 3.16 -5.86
CA PRO A 70 24.84 1.97 -5.41
C PRO A 70 25.42 1.27 -4.17
N TYR A 71 26.75 1.29 -4.02
CA TYR A 71 27.39 0.69 -2.86
C TYR A 71 27.05 1.40 -1.53
N ILE A 72 26.74 2.71 -1.56
CA ILE A 72 26.30 3.47 -0.38
C ILE A 72 24.92 2.99 0.06
N VAL A 73 23.99 2.81 -0.87
CA VAL A 73 22.65 2.28 -0.57
C VAL A 73 22.75 0.87 -0.01
N ALA A 74 23.61 0.02 -0.59
CA ALA A 74 23.86 -1.32 -0.07
C ALA A 74 24.38 -1.32 1.38
N LEU A 75 25.33 -0.41 1.70
CA LEU A 75 25.82 -0.24 3.08
C LEU A 75 24.70 0.20 4.03
N LEU A 76 23.85 1.15 3.64
CA LEU A 76 22.73 1.60 4.46
C LEU A 76 21.74 0.45 4.76
N LEU A 77 21.40 -0.35 3.75
CA LEU A 77 20.54 -1.53 3.90
C LEU A 77 21.17 -2.58 4.81
N GLU A 78 22.47 -2.85 4.68
CA GLU A 78 23.22 -3.76 5.57
C GLU A 78 23.13 -3.28 7.04
N LYS A 79 23.35 -1.97 7.27
CA LYS A 79 23.34 -1.38 8.61
C LYS A 79 21.97 -1.38 9.28
N LEU A 80 20.86 -1.43 8.53
CA LEU A 80 19.53 -1.64 9.10
C LEU A 80 19.43 -2.97 9.86
N THR A 81 19.99 -4.04 9.29
CA THR A 81 19.93 -5.39 9.87
C THR A 81 20.76 -5.53 11.13
N SER A 82 21.88 -4.79 11.21
CA SER A 82 22.88 -4.92 12.27
C SER A 82 22.39 -4.57 13.69
N GLY A 83 21.27 -3.86 13.83
CA GLY A 83 20.67 -3.54 15.13
C GLY A 83 21.42 -2.43 15.87
N GLY A 84 20.83 -1.23 15.90
CA GLY A 84 21.42 -0.09 16.60
C GLY A 84 20.49 1.12 16.61
N ASP A 85 20.88 2.14 17.38
CA ASP A 85 20.11 3.36 17.61
C ASP A 85 19.91 4.20 16.33
N ASP A 86 20.70 3.95 15.29
CA ASP A 86 20.67 4.71 14.03
C ASP A 86 19.58 4.24 13.04
N ARG A 87 18.84 3.15 13.32
CA ARG A 87 17.85 2.59 12.38
C ARG A 87 16.86 3.61 11.84
N ILE A 88 16.27 4.44 12.70
CA ILE A 88 15.34 5.51 12.26
C ILE A 88 16.03 6.48 11.31
N VAL A 89 17.26 6.86 11.62
CA VAL A 89 18.01 7.85 10.81
C VAL A 89 18.36 7.23 9.46
N ILE A 90 18.75 5.96 9.43
CA ILE A 90 19.00 5.22 8.18
C ILE A 90 17.73 5.15 7.32
N LEU A 91 16.58 4.82 7.90
CA LEU A 91 15.30 4.82 7.16
C LEU A 91 14.97 6.20 6.59
N LYS A 92 15.19 7.28 7.36
CA LYS A 92 15.00 8.66 6.88
C LYS A 92 15.96 9.04 5.76
N ILE A 93 17.19 8.52 5.78
CA ILE A 93 18.15 8.68 4.69
C ILE A 93 17.64 7.92 3.46
N LEU A 94 17.24 6.66 3.62
CA LEU A 94 16.73 5.83 2.54
C LEU A 94 15.47 6.42 1.86
N ALA A 95 14.64 7.13 2.62
CA ALA A 95 13.49 7.86 2.07
C ALA A 95 13.85 9.01 1.10
N LYS A 96 15.09 9.50 1.13
CA LYS A 96 15.57 10.61 0.28
C LYS A 96 16.36 10.15 -0.94
N VAL A 97 16.72 8.87 -1.03
CA VAL A 97 17.63 8.36 -2.05
C VAL A 97 16.93 7.38 -2.97
N SER A 98 17.39 7.28 -4.22
CA SER A 98 16.96 6.21 -5.11
C SER A 98 17.58 4.88 -4.71
N ILE A 99 16.74 3.85 -4.60
CA ILE A 99 17.12 2.48 -4.32
C ILE A 99 16.95 1.68 -5.62
N PRO A 100 18.04 1.22 -6.25
CA PRO A 100 17.96 0.44 -7.47
C PRO A 100 17.13 -0.84 -7.30
N GLU A 101 16.31 -1.16 -8.30
CA GLU A 101 15.44 -2.38 -8.32
C GLU A 101 16.21 -3.70 -8.23
N SER A 102 17.54 -3.69 -8.40
CA SER A 102 18.37 -4.88 -8.23
C SER A 102 18.75 -5.15 -6.76
N MET A 103 18.46 -4.22 -5.84
CA MET A 103 18.85 -4.33 -4.44
C MET A 103 17.81 -5.08 -3.61
N ASP A 104 18.26 -5.78 -2.58
CA ASP A 104 17.37 -6.44 -1.64
C ASP A 104 16.82 -5.43 -0.62
N ILE A 105 15.53 -5.14 -0.71
CA ILE A 105 14.81 -4.26 0.22
C ILE A 105 14.21 -5.00 1.44
N THR A 106 14.43 -6.32 1.57
CA THR A 106 13.97 -7.11 2.73
C THR A 106 14.31 -6.45 4.08
N PRO A 107 15.50 -5.83 4.28
CA PRO A 107 15.80 -5.13 5.53
C PRO A 107 14.83 -3.99 5.90
N ILE A 108 14.19 -3.35 4.91
CA ILE A 108 13.15 -2.34 5.14
C ILE A 108 11.81 -3.03 5.42
N LEU A 109 11.49 -4.08 4.65
CA LEU A 109 10.22 -4.80 4.76
C LEU A 109 10.07 -5.48 6.13
N ASP A 110 11.14 -6.07 6.67
CA ASP A 110 11.15 -6.70 8.00
C ASP A 110 10.81 -5.71 9.14
N LEU A 111 11.00 -4.41 8.92
CA LEU A 111 10.70 -3.35 9.88
C LEU A 111 9.26 -2.84 9.77
N LEU A 112 8.49 -3.27 8.77
CA LEU A 112 7.09 -2.88 8.63
C LEU A 112 6.21 -3.47 9.73
N ASP A 113 6.58 -4.61 10.31
CA ASP A 113 5.80 -5.24 11.38
C ASP A 113 6.12 -4.67 12.78
N ASP A 114 7.21 -3.89 12.91
CA ASP A 114 7.60 -3.25 14.16
C ASP A 114 6.89 -1.90 14.34
N TYR A 115 6.06 -1.76 15.38
CA TYR A 115 5.28 -0.54 15.65
C TYR A 115 6.13 0.74 15.74
N TYR A 116 7.38 0.64 16.21
CA TYR A 116 8.27 1.78 16.37
C TYR A 116 8.87 2.25 15.04
N TYR A 117 9.19 1.32 14.13
CA TYR A 117 9.84 1.62 12.86
C TYR A 117 8.88 1.72 11.67
N LYS A 118 7.72 1.06 11.73
CA LYS A 118 6.73 0.87 10.64
C LYS A 118 6.56 2.09 9.75
N PHE A 119 6.18 3.24 10.30
CA PHE A 119 5.89 4.44 9.49
C PHE A 119 7.14 5.03 8.82
N THR A 120 8.29 4.96 9.49
CA THR A 120 9.55 5.43 8.88
C THR A 120 10.03 4.43 7.82
N ALA A 121 9.76 3.13 8.01
CA ALA A 121 10.04 2.10 7.02
C ALA A 121 9.15 2.24 5.78
N VAL A 122 7.85 2.52 5.94
CA VAL A 122 6.96 2.87 4.82
C VAL A 122 7.52 4.06 4.05
N LEU A 123 7.89 5.13 4.74
CA LEU A 123 8.49 6.31 4.08
C LEU A 123 9.79 6.00 3.35
N ALA A 124 10.63 5.10 3.89
CA ALA A 124 11.87 4.67 3.25
C ALA A 124 11.66 3.96 1.91
N LEU A 125 10.46 3.39 1.69
CA LEU A 125 10.11 2.75 0.43
C LEU A 125 9.89 3.75 -0.71
N ASN A 126 9.77 5.07 -0.45
CA ASN A 126 9.65 6.09 -1.51
C ASN A 126 10.75 6.02 -2.57
N GLY A 127 11.94 5.58 -2.16
CA GLY A 127 13.10 5.50 -3.03
C GLY A 127 13.11 4.33 -4.01
N THR A 128 12.13 3.41 -3.94
CA THR A 128 12.14 2.16 -4.70
C THR A 128 10.89 1.97 -5.57
N HIS A 129 11.02 1.22 -6.67
CA HIS A 129 9.90 0.78 -7.52
C HIS A 129 9.64 -0.74 -7.45
N HIS A 130 10.13 -1.41 -6.40
CA HIS A 130 9.86 -2.83 -6.19
C HIS A 130 8.35 -3.11 -6.01
N GLU A 131 7.80 -4.04 -6.80
CA GLU A 131 6.39 -4.47 -6.71
C GLU A 131 6.02 -4.98 -5.29
N VAL A 132 6.95 -5.69 -4.64
CA VAL A 132 6.76 -6.18 -3.26
C VAL A 132 6.61 -5.02 -2.26
N ALA A 133 7.26 -3.88 -2.49
CA ALA A 133 7.10 -2.70 -1.63
C ALA A 133 5.68 -2.14 -1.74
N GLU A 134 5.17 -1.94 -2.96
CA GLU A 134 3.78 -1.53 -3.20
C GLU A 134 2.82 -2.49 -2.50
N GLN A 135 2.98 -3.79 -2.72
CA GLN A 135 2.10 -4.82 -2.14
C GLN A 135 2.05 -4.73 -0.61
N ARG A 136 3.20 -4.66 0.07
CA ARG A 136 3.25 -4.61 1.54
C ARG A 136 2.63 -3.32 2.09
N VAL A 137 2.83 -2.19 1.43
CA VAL A 137 2.20 -0.91 1.82
C VAL A 137 0.67 -0.99 1.66
N LEU A 138 0.18 -1.62 0.59
CA LEU A 138 -1.26 -1.81 0.37
C LEU A 138 -1.88 -2.77 1.39
N GLU A 139 -1.21 -3.87 1.75
CA GLU A 139 -1.67 -4.81 2.77
C GLU A 139 -1.90 -4.09 4.12
N ILE A 140 -0.92 -3.30 4.57
CA ILE A 140 -1.05 -2.52 5.81
C ILE A 140 -2.21 -1.52 5.73
N LEU A 141 -2.36 -0.83 4.59
CA LEU A 141 -3.43 0.15 4.39
C LEU A 141 -4.84 -0.49 4.37
N ARG A 142 -4.96 -1.72 3.86
CA ARG A 142 -6.20 -2.51 3.85
C ARG A 142 -6.62 -2.96 5.24
N GLU A 143 -5.68 -3.28 6.12
CA GLU A 143 -5.96 -3.91 7.42
C GLU A 143 -6.09 -2.88 8.54
N GLU A 144 -5.24 -1.86 8.56
CA GLU A 144 -5.18 -0.93 9.67
C GLU A 144 -6.17 0.23 9.52
N SER A 145 -6.66 0.72 10.66
CA SER A 145 -7.35 2.00 10.77
C SER A 145 -6.38 3.02 11.37
N PHE A 146 -6.23 4.17 10.71
CA PHE A 146 -5.26 5.17 11.12
C PHE A 146 -5.97 6.38 11.72
N PRO A 147 -5.88 6.60 13.04
CA PRO A 147 -6.47 7.78 13.67
C PRO A 147 -5.64 9.06 13.46
N SER A 148 -4.40 8.95 12.93
CA SER A 148 -3.50 10.09 12.77
C SER A 148 -3.34 10.48 11.29
N ILE A 149 -3.57 11.77 11.02
CA ILE A 149 -3.39 12.41 9.71
C ILE A 149 -1.97 12.23 9.18
N GLU A 150 -0.96 12.39 10.04
CA GLU A 150 0.46 12.27 9.68
C GLU A 150 0.78 10.88 9.12
N LYS A 151 0.19 9.83 9.72
CA LYS A 151 0.37 8.46 9.27
C LYS A 151 -0.23 8.27 7.88
N ILE A 152 -1.45 8.74 7.67
CA ILE A 152 -2.13 8.63 6.37
C ILE A 152 -1.33 9.36 5.28
N GLN A 153 -0.80 10.53 5.58
CA GLN A 153 0.05 11.29 4.67
C GLN A 153 1.29 10.49 4.26
N ILE A 154 1.94 9.77 5.19
CA ILE A 154 3.08 8.91 4.89
C ILE A 154 2.69 7.82 3.88
N PHE A 155 1.60 7.07 4.14
CA PHE A 155 1.15 6.02 3.21
C PHE A 155 0.79 6.57 1.83
N CYS A 156 0.02 7.68 1.80
CA CYS A 156 -0.40 8.29 0.54
C CYS A 156 0.79 8.83 -0.24
N SER A 157 1.73 9.54 0.40
CA SER A 157 2.94 10.02 -0.26
C SER A 157 3.83 8.89 -0.77
N THR A 158 3.88 7.76 -0.05
CA THR A 158 4.63 6.57 -0.46
C THR A 158 4.02 5.93 -1.70
N LEU A 159 2.71 5.65 -1.69
CA LEU A 159 2.01 5.12 -2.86
C LEU A 159 1.99 6.15 -4.02
N ALA A 160 2.00 7.44 -3.71
CA ALA A 160 2.17 8.48 -4.70
C ALA A 160 3.55 8.44 -5.36
N ALA A 161 4.57 7.81 -4.79
CA ALA A 161 5.89 7.62 -5.42
C ALA A 161 5.98 6.26 -6.13
N ILE A 162 5.56 5.20 -5.45
CA ILE A 162 5.84 3.81 -5.87
C ILE A 162 4.64 3.09 -6.46
N GLY A 163 3.43 3.56 -6.17
CA GLY A 163 2.19 2.87 -6.51
C GLY A 163 1.93 2.83 -8.02
N SER A 164 1.31 1.74 -8.44
CA SER A 164 0.80 1.52 -9.79
C SER A 164 -0.72 1.68 -9.84
N LEU A 165 -1.34 1.45 -11.00
CA LEU A 165 -2.80 1.45 -11.12
C LEU A 165 -3.47 0.45 -10.16
N ARG A 166 -2.76 -0.59 -9.71
CA ARG A 166 -3.23 -1.57 -8.72
C ARG A 166 -3.39 -0.99 -7.31
N SER A 167 -2.79 0.15 -7.02
CA SER A 167 -2.99 0.86 -5.75
C SER A 167 -4.33 1.62 -5.68
N LEU A 168 -4.91 1.98 -6.82
CA LEU A 168 -6.12 2.81 -6.89
C LEU A 168 -7.33 2.23 -6.14
N PRO A 169 -7.63 0.92 -6.24
CA PRO A 169 -8.78 0.33 -5.53
C PRO A 169 -8.69 0.52 -4.02
N VAL A 170 -7.50 0.27 -3.44
CA VAL A 170 -7.26 0.39 -1.99
C VAL A 170 -7.33 1.85 -1.54
N LEU A 171 -6.71 2.76 -2.28
CA LEU A 171 -6.74 4.19 -1.99
C LEU A 171 -8.18 4.72 -2.03
N MET A 172 -8.96 4.34 -3.05
CA MET A 172 -10.34 4.75 -3.18
C MET A 172 -11.24 4.15 -2.10
N ALA A 173 -11.07 2.86 -1.78
CA ALA A 173 -11.87 2.19 -0.75
C ALA A 173 -11.61 2.78 0.64
N THR A 174 -10.35 3.09 0.94
CA THR A 174 -9.91 3.61 2.24
C THR A 174 -10.24 5.09 2.39
N ARG A 175 -10.22 5.88 1.31
CA ARG A 175 -10.63 7.30 1.32
C ARG A 175 -12.06 7.49 1.83
N VAL A 176 -12.96 6.54 1.55
CA VAL A 176 -14.38 6.58 1.96
C VAL A 176 -14.54 6.38 3.48
N ASP A 177 -13.55 5.81 4.17
CA ASP A 177 -13.60 5.59 5.62
C ASP A 177 -13.40 6.87 6.44
N TYR A 178 -12.99 7.97 5.80
CA TYR A 178 -12.73 9.26 6.45
C TYR A 178 -13.79 10.28 6.06
N ASP A 179 -14.23 11.07 7.03
CA ASP A 179 -15.14 12.20 6.78
C ASP A 179 -14.38 13.50 6.46
N ASP A 180 -13.19 13.67 7.02
CA ASP A 180 -12.36 14.88 6.91
C ASP A 180 -11.81 15.07 5.49
N ASP A 181 -12.18 16.18 4.85
CA ASP A 181 -11.76 16.51 3.48
C ASP A 181 -10.25 16.74 3.35
N SER A 182 -9.58 17.20 4.42
CA SER A 182 -8.12 17.36 4.41
C SER A 182 -7.40 16.01 4.34
N ILE A 183 -7.96 14.98 4.99
CA ILE A 183 -7.44 13.60 4.90
C ILE A 183 -7.71 13.04 3.51
N LYS A 184 -8.92 13.23 2.97
CA LYS A 184 -9.30 12.78 1.63
C LYS A 184 -8.41 13.37 0.53
N GLN A 185 -7.88 14.58 0.75
CA GLN A 185 -6.98 15.23 -0.20
C GLN A 185 -5.69 14.43 -0.40
N TYR A 186 -5.10 13.85 0.65
CA TYR A 186 -3.89 13.04 0.50
C TYR A 186 -4.10 11.81 -0.39
N PHE A 187 -5.26 11.15 -0.26
CA PHE A 187 -5.62 10.04 -1.14
C PHE A 187 -5.78 10.51 -2.59
N GLN A 188 -6.44 11.66 -2.79
CA GLN A 188 -6.64 12.24 -4.12
C GLN A 188 -5.31 12.62 -4.78
N ASP A 189 -4.39 13.25 -4.04
CA ASP A 189 -3.06 13.60 -4.53
C ASP A 189 -2.26 12.34 -4.94
N ALA A 190 -2.36 11.27 -4.16
CA ALA A 190 -1.72 9.99 -4.48
C ALA A 190 -2.30 9.36 -5.75
N ILE A 191 -3.63 9.31 -5.87
CA ILE A 191 -4.35 8.80 -7.05
C ILE A 191 -3.95 9.59 -8.29
N GLN A 192 -3.95 10.92 -8.23
CA GLN A 192 -3.57 11.78 -9.33
C GLN A 192 -2.12 11.57 -9.74
N SER A 193 -1.22 11.44 -8.77
CA SER A 193 0.20 11.16 -9.02
C SER A 193 0.37 9.84 -9.78
N ILE A 194 -0.30 8.78 -9.32
CA ILE A 194 -0.29 7.45 -9.96
C ILE A 194 -0.85 7.53 -11.39
N CYS A 195 -2.04 8.10 -11.56
CA CYS A 195 -2.69 8.23 -12.87
C CYS A 195 -1.81 9.01 -13.86
N ARG A 196 -1.20 10.11 -13.41
CA ARG A 196 -0.32 10.95 -14.24
C ARG A 196 0.94 10.19 -14.66
N ARG A 197 1.59 9.44 -13.75
CA ARG A 197 2.74 8.60 -14.09
C ARG A 197 2.38 7.46 -15.05
N ALA A 198 1.21 6.85 -14.86
CA ALA A 198 0.71 5.78 -15.72
C ALA A 198 0.21 6.30 -17.09
N GLY A 199 0.19 7.61 -17.33
CA GLY A 199 -0.27 8.21 -18.58
C GLY A 199 -1.79 8.08 -18.80
N VAL A 200 -2.58 8.03 -17.71
CA VAL A 200 -4.03 7.97 -17.80
C VAL A 200 -4.57 9.29 -18.38
N PRO A 201 -5.39 9.26 -19.43
CA PRO A 201 -6.03 10.45 -19.99
C PRO A 201 -6.89 11.21 -18.96
N GLU A 202 -6.90 12.54 -19.04
CA GLU A 202 -7.67 13.41 -18.13
C GLU A 202 -9.16 13.04 -18.05
N GLU A 203 -9.78 12.71 -19.19
CA GLU A 203 -11.17 12.28 -19.26
C GLU A 203 -11.47 11.01 -18.44
N LEU A 204 -10.48 10.13 -18.30
CA LEU A 204 -10.58 8.93 -17.47
C LEU A 204 -10.23 9.22 -16.00
N MET A 205 -9.39 10.21 -15.72
CA MET A 205 -9.08 10.63 -14.35
C MET A 205 -10.32 11.12 -13.62
N ASP A 206 -11.14 11.96 -14.25
CA ASP A 206 -12.41 12.43 -13.66
C ASP A 206 -13.35 11.27 -13.30
N ARG A 207 -13.36 10.21 -14.11
CA ARG A 207 -14.15 9.00 -13.84
C ARG A 207 -13.55 8.19 -12.70
N ILE A 208 -12.25 7.98 -12.70
CA ILE A 208 -11.52 7.25 -11.65
C ILE A 208 -11.66 7.93 -10.28
N GLU A 209 -11.67 9.27 -10.24
CA GLU A 209 -11.82 10.00 -8.99
C GLU A 209 -13.25 9.97 -8.43
N SER A 210 -14.23 9.61 -9.27
CA SER A 210 -15.63 9.49 -8.87
C SER A 210 -15.86 8.25 -8.02
N PRO A 211 -16.36 8.36 -6.77
CA PRO A 211 -16.69 7.20 -5.96
C PRO A 211 -17.68 6.23 -6.63
N GLY A 212 -18.56 6.74 -7.49
CA GLY A 212 -19.54 5.93 -8.21
C GLY A 212 -18.93 5.00 -9.27
N PHE A 213 -17.72 5.29 -9.76
CA PHE A 213 -17.03 4.43 -10.73
C PHE A 213 -16.62 3.09 -10.11
N TRP A 214 -16.28 3.09 -8.82
CA TRP A 214 -15.76 1.92 -8.11
C TRP A 214 -16.86 1.06 -7.48
N LYS A 215 -18.09 1.56 -7.42
CA LYS A 215 -19.21 0.82 -6.83
C LYS A 215 -19.72 -0.26 -7.79
N LEU A 216 -19.76 -1.50 -7.30
CA LEU A 216 -20.41 -2.61 -7.98
C LEU A 216 -21.89 -2.62 -7.65
N ASN A 217 -22.73 -2.21 -8.61
CA ASN A 217 -24.17 -2.26 -8.44
C ASN A 217 -24.70 -3.64 -8.85
N TRP A 218 -25.41 -4.33 -7.95
CA TRP A 218 -26.08 -5.58 -8.29
C TRP A 218 -27.15 -5.35 -9.37
N GLN A 219 -27.12 -6.14 -10.44
CA GLN A 219 -28.08 -6.06 -11.55
C GLN A 219 -29.04 -7.27 -11.63
N GLY A 220 -28.86 -8.27 -10.76
CA GLY A 220 -29.71 -9.46 -10.71
C GLY A 220 -31.02 -9.22 -9.95
N THR A 221 -31.88 -10.24 -9.88
CA THR A 221 -33.08 -10.15 -9.04
C THR A 221 -32.73 -10.30 -7.56
N PRO A 222 -33.63 -9.90 -6.63
CA PRO A 222 -33.45 -10.17 -5.20
C PRO A 222 -33.27 -11.66 -4.90
N GLU A 223 -33.96 -12.55 -5.59
CA GLU A 223 -33.82 -14.01 -5.40
C GLU A 223 -32.43 -14.50 -5.83
N SER A 224 -31.90 -14.00 -6.96
CA SER A 224 -30.52 -14.30 -7.38
C SER A 224 -29.51 -13.76 -6.38
N PHE A 225 -29.77 -12.59 -5.77
CA PHE A 225 -28.93 -12.05 -4.71
C PHE A 225 -28.95 -12.94 -3.46
N ALA A 226 -30.12 -13.45 -3.06
CA ALA A 226 -30.21 -14.42 -1.97
C ALA A 226 -29.40 -15.68 -2.25
N GLY A 227 -29.45 -16.20 -3.49
CA GLY A 227 -28.60 -17.30 -3.94
C GLY A 227 -27.11 -17.03 -3.82
N PHE A 228 -26.68 -15.84 -4.29
CA PHE A 228 -25.29 -15.39 -4.17
C PHE A 228 -24.82 -15.31 -2.71
N ILE A 229 -25.62 -14.71 -1.83
CA ILE A 229 -25.25 -14.56 -0.41
C ILE A 229 -25.18 -15.92 0.30
N GLU A 230 -26.12 -16.83 0.03
CA GLU A 230 -26.07 -18.18 0.58
C GLU A 230 -24.81 -18.92 0.12
N PHE A 231 -24.43 -18.81 -1.16
CA PHE A 231 -23.19 -19.38 -1.68
C PHE A 231 -21.94 -18.80 -1.01
N ILE A 232 -21.81 -17.47 -0.99
CA ILE A 232 -20.66 -16.79 -0.39
C ILE A 232 -20.55 -17.10 1.10
N SER A 233 -21.68 -17.21 1.80
CA SER A 233 -21.71 -17.56 3.21
C SER A 233 -21.11 -18.94 3.49
N LEU A 234 -21.17 -19.89 2.54
CA LEU A 234 -20.49 -21.19 2.70
C LEU A 234 -18.97 -21.06 2.81
N PHE A 235 -18.38 -20.05 2.16
CA PHE A 235 -16.93 -19.83 2.17
C PHE A 235 -16.49 -18.85 3.26
N MET A 236 -17.35 -17.91 3.65
CA MET A 236 -17.02 -16.90 4.66
C MET A 236 -17.33 -17.34 6.10
N VAL A 237 -18.17 -18.37 6.31
CA VAL A 237 -18.53 -18.88 7.64
C VAL A 237 -17.60 -20.04 8.03
N SER A 238 -16.40 -19.73 8.53
CA SER A 238 -15.57 -20.70 9.25
C SER A 238 -15.72 -20.49 10.77
N GLY A 239 -16.51 -21.33 11.45
CA GLY A 239 -16.58 -21.34 12.92
C GLY A 239 -17.97 -21.58 13.54
N ASN A 240 -17.99 -21.85 14.84
CA ASN A 240 -19.12 -22.29 15.70
C ASN A 240 -20.31 -21.30 15.86
N ASN A 241 -20.51 -20.36 14.93
CA ASN A 241 -21.63 -19.41 15.00
C ASN A 241 -22.92 -20.03 14.45
N LYS A 242 -24.08 -19.59 14.96
CA LYS A 242 -25.38 -20.02 14.42
C LYS A 242 -25.48 -19.61 12.95
N PRO A 243 -25.74 -20.54 12.01
CA PRO A 243 -25.64 -20.27 10.58
C PRO A 243 -26.50 -19.10 10.10
N GLY A 244 -27.75 -18.99 10.60
CA GLY A 244 -28.73 -18.00 10.10
C GLY A 244 -28.40 -16.53 10.37
N ASP A 245 -27.86 -16.21 11.54
CA ASP A 245 -27.57 -14.81 11.92
C ASP A 245 -26.37 -14.25 11.12
N MET A 246 -25.42 -15.12 10.78
CA MET A 246 -24.23 -14.73 10.03
C MET A 246 -24.54 -14.48 8.55
N VAL A 247 -25.39 -15.30 7.92
CA VAL A 247 -25.82 -15.07 6.53
C VAL A 247 -26.55 -13.73 6.38
N ASN A 248 -27.47 -13.41 7.31
CA ASN A 248 -28.17 -12.12 7.29
C ASN A 248 -27.20 -10.94 7.43
N ARG A 249 -26.22 -11.04 8.33
CA ARG A 249 -25.18 -10.01 8.50
C ARG A 249 -24.32 -9.84 7.26
N ILE A 250 -23.95 -10.96 6.61
CA ILE A 250 -23.22 -10.92 5.33
C ILE A 250 -24.08 -10.20 4.29
N ALA A 251 -25.35 -10.56 4.17
CA ALA A 251 -26.28 -9.90 3.26
C ALA A 251 -26.35 -8.39 3.48
N GLU A 252 -26.51 -7.93 4.72
CA GLU A 252 -26.60 -6.50 5.05
C GLU A 252 -25.34 -5.73 4.61
N ILE A 253 -24.16 -6.32 4.79
CA ILE A 253 -22.89 -5.71 4.36
C ILE A 253 -22.83 -5.61 2.84
N PHE A 254 -23.14 -6.71 2.13
CA PHE A 254 -23.15 -6.70 0.66
C PHE A 254 -24.23 -5.78 0.11
N MET A 255 -25.42 -5.74 0.69
CA MET A 255 -26.49 -4.81 0.32
C MET A 255 -26.04 -3.36 0.44
N LYS A 256 -25.31 -3.03 1.51
CA LYS A 256 -24.77 -1.68 1.72
C LYS A 256 -23.67 -1.34 0.72
N GLU A 257 -22.69 -2.22 0.53
CA GLU A 257 -21.51 -1.94 -0.31
C GLU A 257 -21.83 -2.06 -1.82
N MET A 258 -22.86 -2.82 -2.21
CA MET A 258 -23.30 -3.00 -3.61
C MET A 258 -24.64 -2.30 -3.94
N GLU A 259 -25.18 -1.50 -3.02
CA GLU A 259 -26.46 -0.77 -3.16
C GLU A 259 -27.63 -1.65 -3.64
N VAL A 260 -27.75 -2.86 -3.08
CA VAL A 260 -28.77 -3.82 -3.52
C VAL A 260 -30.13 -3.43 -2.96
N ASP A 261 -31.06 -3.12 -3.86
CA ASP A 261 -32.48 -2.95 -3.52
C ASP A 261 -33.19 -4.31 -3.55
N ILE A 262 -33.69 -4.72 -2.39
CA ILE A 262 -34.47 -5.96 -2.22
C ILE A 262 -35.98 -5.70 -2.15
N SER A 263 -36.46 -4.53 -2.53
CA SER A 263 -37.89 -4.25 -2.55
C SER A 263 -38.64 -5.29 -3.42
N PRO A 264 -39.80 -5.81 -2.97
CA PRO A 264 -40.63 -5.34 -1.85
C PRO A 264 -40.34 -5.99 -0.49
N TYR A 265 -39.25 -6.76 -0.36
CA TYR A 265 -38.94 -7.47 0.88
C TYR A 265 -38.49 -6.50 1.97
N ALA A 266 -39.03 -6.66 3.19
CA ALA A 266 -38.70 -5.79 4.32
C ALA A 266 -37.30 -6.05 4.92
N SER A 267 -36.76 -7.25 4.70
CA SER A 267 -35.43 -7.66 5.15
C SER A 267 -34.90 -8.81 4.28
N PHE A 268 -33.59 -9.04 4.32
CA PHE A 268 -32.99 -10.19 3.66
C PHE A 268 -33.55 -11.53 4.18
N GLU A 269 -33.84 -11.61 5.48
CA GLU A 269 -34.49 -12.79 6.07
C GLU A 269 -35.86 -13.05 5.43
N ALA A 270 -36.67 -12.00 5.21
CA ALA A 270 -37.98 -12.13 4.56
C ALA A 270 -37.83 -12.60 3.10
N LEU A 271 -36.87 -12.03 2.37
CA LEU A 271 -36.52 -12.48 1.02
C LEU A 271 -36.16 -13.97 1.00
N ARG A 272 -35.30 -14.41 1.91
CA ARG A 272 -34.87 -15.82 1.99
C ARG A 272 -36.01 -16.78 2.31
N LEU A 273 -36.91 -16.41 3.21
CA LEU A 273 -38.10 -17.22 3.54
C LEU A 273 -39.09 -17.32 2.37
N CYS A 274 -39.11 -16.32 1.50
CA CYS A 274 -39.96 -16.29 0.31
C CYS A 274 -39.29 -16.90 -0.93
N ALA A 275 -37.97 -16.91 -1.00
CA ALA A 275 -37.23 -17.54 -2.07
C ALA A 275 -37.40 -19.07 -2.00
N SER A 276 -37.89 -19.68 -3.07
CA SER A 276 -37.96 -21.13 -3.17
C SER A 276 -36.54 -21.70 -3.32
N GLY A 277 -36.29 -22.88 -2.74
CA GLY A 277 -34.98 -23.56 -2.86
C GLY A 277 -34.56 -23.83 -4.31
N ASP A 278 -35.54 -23.95 -5.21
CA ASP A 278 -35.30 -24.17 -6.64
C ASP A 278 -34.71 -22.92 -7.32
N ASN A 279 -35.20 -21.71 -7.01
CA ASN A 279 -34.65 -20.45 -7.56
C ASN A 279 -33.21 -20.20 -7.10
N LEU A 280 -32.90 -20.60 -5.87
CA LEU A 280 -31.57 -20.54 -5.28
C LEU A 280 -30.60 -21.47 -6.02
N MET A 281 -31.11 -22.66 -6.41
CA MET A 281 -30.31 -23.66 -7.09
C MET A 281 -30.08 -23.34 -8.57
N GLU A 282 -31.08 -22.78 -9.25
CA GLU A 282 -30.95 -22.27 -10.62
C GLU A 282 -29.94 -21.12 -10.70
N GLY A 283 -29.96 -20.17 -9.74
CA GLY A 283 -28.99 -19.08 -9.70
C GLY A 283 -27.54 -19.56 -9.53
N LEU A 284 -27.36 -20.58 -8.69
CA LEU A 284 -26.06 -21.21 -8.46
C LEU A 284 -25.57 -22.00 -9.67
N GLN A 285 -26.46 -22.73 -10.33
CA GLN A 285 -26.15 -23.50 -11.52
C GLN A 285 -25.75 -22.59 -12.69
N HIS A 286 -26.44 -21.45 -12.86
CA HIS A 286 -26.04 -20.44 -13.85
C HIS A 286 -24.67 -19.81 -13.56
N MET A 287 -24.34 -19.54 -12.29
CA MET A 287 -22.98 -19.06 -11.94
C MET A 287 -21.92 -20.11 -12.25
N GLN A 288 -22.19 -21.38 -11.92
CA GLN A 288 -21.28 -22.49 -12.22
C GLN A 288 -21.06 -22.64 -13.73
N GLU A 289 -22.12 -22.64 -14.54
CA GLU A 289 -22.03 -22.77 -16.00
C GLU A 289 -21.23 -21.62 -16.63
N ASN A 290 -21.40 -20.39 -16.14
CA ASN A 290 -20.64 -19.23 -16.61
C ASN A 290 -19.14 -19.36 -16.26
N LEU A 291 -18.82 -19.77 -15.03
CA LEU A 291 -17.43 -20.01 -14.58
C LEU A 291 -16.76 -21.13 -15.40
N GLU A 292 -17.47 -22.23 -15.64
CA GLU A 292 -16.98 -23.34 -16.46
C GLU A 292 -16.72 -22.91 -17.90
N CYS A 293 -17.61 -22.09 -18.48
CA CYS A 293 -17.42 -21.52 -19.82
C CYS A 293 -16.19 -20.61 -19.90
N GLU A 294 -15.97 -19.74 -18.90
CA GLU A 294 -14.78 -18.89 -18.83
C GLU A 294 -13.49 -19.70 -18.70
N LEU A 295 -13.47 -20.71 -17.81
CA LEU A 295 -12.31 -21.59 -17.63
C LEU A 295 -11.96 -22.34 -18.92
N LEU A 296 -12.97 -22.84 -19.64
CA LEU A 296 -12.80 -23.50 -20.92
C LEU A 296 -12.27 -22.54 -22.00
N LEU A 297 -12.82 -21.32 -22.07
CA LEU A 297 -12.35 -20.28 -22.99
C LEU A 297 -10.89 -19.92 -22.72
N ASN A 298 -10.52 -19.73 -21.45
CA ASN A 298 -9.15 -19.43 -21.03
C ASN A 298 -8.18 -20.57 -21.35
N ALA A 299 -8.57 -21.82 -21.10
CA ALA A 299 -7.74 -22.97 -21.44
C ALA A 299 -7.51 -23.12 -22.95
N ILE A 300 -8.52 -22.79 -23.77
CA ILE A 300 -8.42 -22.81 -25.23
C ILE A 300 -7.53 -21.66 -25.74
N THR A 301 -7.65 -20.46 -25.20
CA THR A 301 -6.84 -19.32 -25.63
C THR A 301 -5.36 -19.48 -25.25
N GLU A 302 -5.08 -20.00 -24.05
CA GLU A 302 -3.71 -20.33 -23.61
C GLU A 302 -3.03 -21.37 -24.51
N THR A 303 -3.76 -22.42 -24.91
CA THR A 303 -3.21 -23.49 -25.76
C THR A 303 -3.12 -23.14 -27.24
N THR A 304 -3.91 -22.18 -27.72
CA THR A 304 -3.93 -21.76 -29.13
C THR A 304 -2.97 -20.61 -29.43
N GLY A 305 -2.35 -20.00 -28.41
CA GLY A 305 -1.45 -18.85 -28.57
C GLY A 305 -2.17 -17.59 -29.09
N VAL A 306 -3.50 -17.58 -29.02
CA VAL A 306 -4.33 -16.41 -29.38
C VAL A 306 -4.28 -15.46 -28.20
N LEU A 307 -3.57 -14.34 -28.37
CA LEU A 307 -3.53 -13.29 -27.37
C LEU A 307 -4.90 -12.59 -27.28
N PRO A 308 -5.37 -12.24 -26.06
CA PRO A 308 -6.58 -11.45 -25.90
C PRO A 308 -6.45 -10.11 -26.63
N SER A 309 -7.58 -9.57 -27.08
CA SER A 309 -7.62 -8.22 -27.63
C SER A 309 -7.28 -7.19 -26.55
N THR A 310 -6.81 -6.00 -26.94
CA THR A 310 -6.61 -4.88 -26.00
C THR A 310 -7.88 -4.52 -25.24
N GLU A 311 -9.04 -4.64 -25.89
CA GLU A 311 -10.35 -4.42 -25.26
C GLU A 311 -10.64 -5.46 -24.17
N THR A 312 -10.35 -6.74 -24.45
CA THR A 312 -10.46 -7.83 -23.46
C THR A 312 -9.54 -7.57 -22.26
N MET A 313 -8.26 -7.27 -22.51
CA MET A 313 -7.30 -6.97 -21.44
C MET A 313 -7.71 -5.76 -20.58
N ALA A 314 -8.26 -4.72 -21.21
CA ALA A 314 -8.74 -3.54 -20.49
C ALA A 314 -9.98 -3.86 -19.64
N LYS A 315 -10.88 -4.69 -20.16
CA LYS A 315 -12.06 -5.17 -19.44
C LYS A 315 -11.65 -6.01 -18.23
N ASP A 316 -10.73 -6.95 -18.40
CA ASP A 316 -10.24 -7.82 -17.33
C ASP A 316 -9.56 -6.99 -16.22
N LEU A 317 -8.67 -6.06 -16.60
CA LEU A 317 -8.06 -5.13 -15.64
C LEU A 317 -9.11 -4.30 -14.90
N TYR A 318 -10.15 -3.81 -15.57
CA TYR A 318 -11.23 -3.08 -14.92
C TYR A 318 -11.96 -3.95 -13.89
N PHE A 319 -12.28 -5.21 -14.24
CA PHE A 319 -12.90 -6.15 -13.30
C PHE A 319 -12.01 -6.41 -12.10
N ASP A 320 -10.71 -6.65 -12.30
CA ASP A 320 -9.75 -6.86 -11.22
C ASP A 320 -9.69 -5.67 -10.26
N LEU A 321 -9.60 -4.46 -10.82
CA LEU A 321 -9.54 -3.23 -10.04
C LEU A 321 -10.81 -3.01 -9.21
N VAL A 322 -11.98 -3.19 -9.81
CA VAL A 322 -13.25 -3.00 -9.11
C VAL A 322 -13.52 -4.12 -8.08
N ASN A 323 -13.10 -5.34 -8.37
CA ASN A 323 -13.14 -6.44 -7.41
C ASN A 323 -12.22 -6.18 -6.21
N ASP A 324 -10.99 -5.71 -6.43
CA ASP A 324 -10.06 -5.39 -5.33
C ASP A 324 -10.58 -4.24 -4.46
N TYR A 325 -11.28 -3.27 -5.06
CA TYR A 325 -11.99 -2.21 -4.33
C TYR A 325 -13.04 -2.82 -3.39
N LEU A 326 -13.94 -3.66 -3.93
CA LEU A 326 -14.97 -4.32 -3.13
C LEU A 326 -14.36 -5.19 -2.04
N MET A 327 -13.35 -6.01 -2.37
CA MET A 327 -12.68 -6.86 -1.38
C MET A 327 -12.01 -6.03 -0.27
N THR A 328 -11.43 -4.88 -0.60
CA THR A 328 -10.88 -3.95 0.40
C THR A 328 -11.96 -3.39 1.31
N ARG A 329 -13.13 -3.00 0.76
CA ARG A 329 -14.29 -2.57 1.56
C ARG A 329 -14.80 -3.69 2.47
N LEU A 330 -14.94 -4.90 1.94
CA LEU A 330 -15.44 -6.07 2.68
C LEU A 330 -14.50 -6.50 3.82
N ARG A 331 -13.17 -6.32 3.67
CA ARG A 331 -12.18 -6.58 4.72
C ARG A 331 -12.39 -5.76 6.00
N ARG A 332 -13.08 -4.61 5.92
CA ARG A 332 -13.47 -3.83 7.11
C ARG A 332 -14.52 -4.54 7.96
N TYR A 333 -15.21 -5.52 7.39
CA TYR A 333 -16.32 -6.23 8.03
C TYR A 333 -16.03 -7.72 8.28
N PHE A 334 -15.11 -8.31 7.53
CA PHE A 334 -14.76 -9.73 7.61
C PHE A 334 -13.26 -9.95 7.80
N GLU A 335 -12.91 -10.87 8.70
CA GLU A 335 -11.58 -11.45 8.76
C GLU A 335 -11.51 -12.57 7.70
N PHE A 336 -10.82 -12.30 6.59
CA PHE A 336 -10.51 -13.34 5.62
C PHE A 336 -9.28 -14.10 6.11
N ASN A 337 -9.48 -15.31 6.63
CA ASN A 337 -8.37 -16.20 6.93
C ASN A 337 -7.68 -16.57 5.61
N GLY A 338 -6.44 -16.08 5.42
CA GLY A 338 -5.57 -16.43 4.29
C GLY A 338 -4.95 -17.80 4.43
#